data_AF-A0A661MEB2-F1
#
_entry.id   AF-A0A661MEB2-F1
#
_cell.length_a   1.000
_cell.length_b   1.000
_cell.length_c   1.000
_cell.angle_alpha   90.00
_cell.angle_beta   90.00
_cell.angle_gamma   90.00
#
_symmetry.space_group_name_H-M   'P 1'
#
loop_
_entity.id
_entity.type
_entity.pdbx_description
1 polymer ?
#
loop_
_entity_poly.entity_id
_entity_poly.type
_entity_poly.pdbx_seq_one_letter_code
_entity_poly.pdbx_strand_id
1 'polypeptide(L)'
;MEKRAFEPGNYVTTFTGQAGVVVSPGRFRAAQDRLKEGRRPGRYFAPGCCHNPDYRIQIPVVFEDGTYDVMRAMNIRPAKDLAEDRIRRIQLALEVLDDTR
;
A
#
# COMPACT_ATOMS: atom_id res chain seq x y z
N MET A 1 17.57 -15.73 8.20
CA MET A 1 16.70 -15.01 7.25
C MET A 1 15.54 -14.43 8.03
N GLU A 2 15.55 -13.12 8.28
CA GLU A 2 14.51 -12.44 9.06
C GLU A 2 13.21 -12.29 8.23
N LYS A 3 12.09 -12.83 8.75
CA LYS A 3 10.77 -12.86 8.11
C LYS A 3 10.25 -11.45 7.78
N ARG A 4 9.69 -11.26 6.58
CA ARG A 4 8.90 -10.07 6.24
C ARG A 4 7.56 -10.13 6.99
N ALA A 5 7.05 -8.97 7.38
CA ALA A 5 5.73 -8.89 8.03
C ALA A 5 4.59 -8.91 7.01
N PHE A 6 4.87 -8.41 5.80
CA PHE A 6 3.92 -8.35 4.69
C PHE A 6 4.61 -8.69 3.37
N GLU A 7 3.85 -9.20 2.41
CA GLU A 7 4.30 -9.49 1.06
C GLU A 7 3.49 -8.71 0.02
N PRO A 8 4.09 -8.32 -1.12
CA PRO A 8 3.34 -7.78 -2.24
C PRO A 8 2.14 -8.66 -2.61
N GLY A 9 0.99 -8.04 -2.83
CA GLY A 9 -0.29 -8.70 -3.07
C GLY A 9 -1.08 -9.01 -1.80
N ASN A 10 -0.51 -8.87 -0.60
CA ASN A 10 -1.30 -8.99 0.63
C ASN A 10 -2.30 -7.83 0.73
N TYR A 11 -3.57 -8.18 0.91
CA TYR A 11 -4.60 -7.21 1.29
C TYR A 11 -4.46 -6.84 2.76
N VAL A 12 -4.67 -5.57 3.04
CA VAL A 12 -4.55 -4.99 4.39
C VAL A 12 -5.67 -4.01 4.68
N THR A 13 -5.95 -3.79 5.95
CA THR A 13 -6.80 -2.70 6.43
C THR A 13 -6.06 -1.80 7.40
N THR A 14 -6.35 -0.51 7.34
CA THR A 14 -5.94 0.44 8.38
C THR A 14 -6.79 0.28 9.62
N PHE A 15 -6.37 0.88 10.73
CA PHE A 15 -7.19 0.96 11.95
C PHE A 15 -8.51 1.75 11.75
N THR A 16 -8.57 2.64 10.75
CA THR A 16 -9.80 3.36 10.36
C THR A 16 -10.72 2.52 9.46
N GLY A 17 -10.33 1.27 9.15
CA GLY A 17 -11.11 0.34 8.36
C GLY A 17 -10.92 0.47 6.84
N GLN A 18 -10.07 1.38 6.37
CA GLN A 18 -9.80 1.55 4.94
C GLN A 18 -8.95 0.40 4.39
N ALA A 19 -9.29 -0.10 3.19
CA ALA A 19 -8.64 -1.26 2.59
C ALA A 19 -7.63 -0.86 1.54
N GLY A 20 -6.56 -1.65 1.44
CA GLY A 20 -5.55 -1.51 0.43
C GLY A 20 -4.81 -2.82 0.19
N VAL A 21 -3.81 -2.75 -0.69
CA VAL A 21 -2.95 -3.86 -1.04
C VAL A 21 -1.49 -3.45 -0.97
N VAL A 22 -0.65 -4.33 -0.44
CA VAL A 22 0.78 -4.14 -0.41
C VAL A 22 1.32 -4.27 -1.84
N VAL A 23 2.06 -3.29 -2.32
CA VAL A 23 2.56 -3.28 -3.71
C VAL A 23 4.03 -3.66 -3.79
N SER A 24 4.45 -4.17 -4.95
CA SER A 24 5.86 -4.47 -5.23
C SER A 24 6.69 -3.18 -5.39
N PRO A 25 8.03 -3.23 -5.36
CA PRO A 25 8.85 -2.02 -5.55
C PRO A 25 8.57 -1.31 -6.88
N GLY A 26 8.34 -2.06 -7.97
CA GLY A 26 8.01 -1.50 -9.28
C GLY A 26 6.67 -0.75 -9.28
N ARG A 27 5.62 -1.37 -8.72
CA ARG A 27 4.31 -0.72 -8.58
C ARG A 27 4.34 0.44 -7.58
N PHE A 28 5.16 0.38 -6.54
CA PHE A 28 5.36 1.51 -5.63
C PHE A 28 5.96 2.71 -6.37
N ARG A 29 7.00 2.50 -7.17
CA ARG A 29 7.58 3.57 -8.00
C ARG A 29 6.55 4.16 -8.95
N ALA A 30 5.79 3.32 -9.66
CA ALA A 30 4.70 3.79 -10.52
C ALA A 30 3.63 4.57 -9.75
N ALA A 31 3.29 4.15 -8.52
CA ALA A 31 2.34 4.84 -7.67
C ALA A 31 2.85 6.22 -7.22
N GLN A 32 4.15 6.35 -6.92
CA GLN A 32 4.75 7.65 -6.61
C GLN A 32 4.65 8.65 -7.77
N ASP A 33 4.73 8.14 -9.00
CA ASP A 33 4.68 8.97 -10.22
C ASP A 33 3.25 9.30 -10.66
N ARG A 34 2.29 8.37 -10.45
CA ARG A 34 0.94 8.43 -11.07
C ARG A 34 -0.19 8.70 -10.09
N LEU A 35 -0.02 8.38 -8.81
CA LEU A 35 -1.06 8.50 -7.80
C LEU A 35 -0.74 9.62 -6.81
N LYS A 36 -1.79 10.13 -6.17
CA LYS A 36 -1.64 11.10 -5.09
C LYS A 36 -1.30 10.35 -3.78
N GLU A 37 -0.40 10.91 -2.98
CA GLU A 37 -0.19 10.43 -1.61
C GLU A 37 -1.41 10.80 -0.75
N GLY A 38 -2.02 9.82 -0.10
CA GLY A 38 -3.26 9.99 0.68
C GLY A 38 -3.03 10.69 2.03
N ARG A 39 -1.79 10.66 2.54
CA ARG A 39 -1.37 11.25 3.81
C ARG A 39 -2.09 10.65 5.02
N ARG A 40 -2.33 9.34 5.00
CA ARG A 40 -3.09 8.65 6.06
C ARG A 40 -2.47 8.74 7.46
N PRO A 41 -3.31 8.75 8.51
CA PRO A 41 -2.86 8.49 9.86
C PRO A 41 -2.11 7.15 9.96
N GLY A 42 -1.00 7.14 10.69
CA GLY A 42 -0.18 5.94 10.83
C GLY A 42 0.73 5.63 9.64
N ARG A 43 0.80 6.51 8.64
CA ARG A 43 1.84 6.45 7.60
C ARG A 43 3.23 6.62 8.19
N TYR A 44 4.21 6.04 7.52
CA TYR A 44 5.61 6.26 7.79
C TYR A 44 5.99 7.65 7.29
N PHE A 45 6.17 8.57 8.24
CA PHE A 45 6.66 9.92 7.97
C PHE A 45 8.04 10.08 8.60
N ALA A 46 9.07 10.17 7.76
CA ALA A 46 10.44 10.48 8.16
C ALA A 46 10.96 11.63 7.27
N PRO A 47 10.96 12.88 7.77
CA PRO A 47 11.42 14.02 6.98
C PRO A 47 12.89 13.85 6.56
N GLY A 48 13.20 14.04 5.28
CA GLY A 48 14.56 13.95 4.73
C GLY A 48 15.08 12.54 4.42
N CYS A 49 14.26 11.49 4.59
CA CYS A 49 14.64 10.11 4.29
C CYS A 49 14.06 9.62 2.96
N CYS A 50 14.87 8.94 2.17
CA CYS A 50 14.41 8.24 0.97
C CYS A 50 13.42 7.13 1.37
N HIS A 51 12.22 7.11 0.78
CA HIS A 51 11.30 5.99 0.95
C HIS A 51 11.94 4.73 0.36
N ASN A 52 12.53 3.89 1.21
CA ASN A 52 13.07 2.59 0.83
C ASN A 52 12.25 1.51 1.57
N PRO A 53 11.12 1.06 1.00
CA PRO A 53 10.23 0.15 1.70
C PRO A 53 10.91 -1.20 1.93
N ASP A 54 10.94 -1.62 3.19
CA ASP A 54 11.60 -2.85 3.63
C ASP A 54 10.61 -4.01 3.89
N TYR A 55 9.30 -3.75 3.76
CA TYR A 55 8.22 -4.72 4.01
C TYR A 55 8.20 -5.29 5.44
N ARG A 56 8.85 -4.59 6.37
CA ARG A 56 8.89 -4.90 7.81
C ARG A 56 8.36 -3.77 8.65
N ILE A 57 8.82 -2.56 8.36
CA ILE A 57 8.49 -1.33 9.06
C ILE A 57 7.82 -0.36 8.09
N GLN A 58 8.30 -0.33 6.84
CA GLN A 58 7.82 0.52 5.76
C GLN A 58 7.10 -0.34 4.71
N ILE A 59 5.77 -0.28 4.72
CA ILE A 59 4.92 -1.12 3.89
C ILE A 59 4.24 -0.23 2.85
N PRO A 60 4.59 -0.31 1.54
CA PRO A 60 3.95 0.51 0.52
C PRO A 60 2.57 -0.06 0.22
N VAL A 61 1.53 0.75 0.36
CA VAL A 61 0.13 0.33 0.20
C VAL A 61 -0.58 1.24 -0.79
N VAL A 62 -1.27 0.65 -1.76
CA VAL A 62 -2.25 1.32 -2.61
C VAL A 62 -3.64 1.02 -2.08
N PHE A 63 -4.46 2.06 -1.90
CA PHE A 63 -5.76 1.96 -1.27
C PHE A 63 -6.91 1.99 -2.28
N GLU A 64 -8.08 1.54 -1.84
CA GLU A 64 -9.30 1.44 -2.65
C GLU A 64 -9.83 2.78 -3.18
N ASP A 65 -9.28 3.92 -2.71
CA ASP A 65 -9.62 5.26 -3.19
C ASP A 65 -8.65 5.80 -4.25
N GLY A 66 -7.71 4.97 -4.74
CA GLY A 66 -6.76 5.36 -5.78
C GLY A 66 -5.59 6.20 -5.29
N THR A 67 -5.35 6.25 -3.98
CA THR A 67 -4.16 6.90 -3.41
C THR A 67 -3.18 5.87 -2.84
N TYR A 68 -1.96 6.30 -2.58
CA TYR A 68 -0.95 5.48 -1.93
C TYR A 68 -0.45 6.11 -0.63
N ASP A 69 0.07 5.29 0.27
CA ASP A 69 0.91 5.72 1.39
C ASP A 69 1.93 4.61 1.71
N VAL A 70 3.07 4.99 2.28
CA VAL A 70 3.95 4.03 2.97
C VAL A 70 3.45 3.93 4.41
N MET A 71 2.97 2.77 4.82
CA MET A 71 2.39 2.54 6.14
C MET A 71 3.41 1.94 7.10
N ARG A 72 3.30 2.28 8.39
CA ARG A 72 3.97 1.52 9.44
C ARG A 72 3.29 0.17 9.61
N ALA A 73 4.05 -0.91 9.72
CA ALA A 73 3.51 -2.26 9.90
C ALA A 73 2.52 -2.37 11.08
N MET A 74 2.77 -1.67 12.18
CA MET A 74 1.89 -1.66 13.36
C MET A 74 0.52 -0.99 13.13
N ASN A 75 0.36 -0.20 12.05
CA ASN A 75 -0.83 0.59 11.76
C ASN A 75 -1.73 -0.03 10.69
N ILE A 76 -1.35 -1.20 10.17
CA ILE A 76 -2.12 -1.98 9.21
C ILE A 76 -2.22 -3.43 9.68
N ARG A 77 -3.29 -4.13 9.26
CA ARG A 77 -3.52 -5.54 9.58
C ARG A 77 -3.79 -6.34 8.31
N PRO A 78 -3.37 -7.61 8.22
CA PRO A 78 -3.77 -8.47 7.11
C PRO A 78 -5.29 -8.60 7.05
N ALA A 79 -5.85 -8.49 5.85
CA ALA A 79 -7.28 -8.60 5.61
C ALA A 79 -7.54 -9.76 4.64
N LYS A 80 -7.91 -10.93 5.19
CA LYS A 80 -8.16 -12.14 4.40
C LYS A 80 -9.53 -12.14 3.72
N ASP A 81 -10.50 -11.47 4.35
CA ASP A 81 -11.92 -11.50 3.95
C ASP A 81 -12.42 -10.08 3.61
N LEU A 82 -11.77 -9.43 2.64
CA LEU A 82 -12.28 -8.16 2.09
C LEU A 82 -13.50 -8.43 1.20
N ALA A 83 -14.51 -7.58 1.31
CA ALA A 83 -15.65 -7.61 0.41
C ALA A 83 -15.22 -7.38 -1.05
N GLU A 84 -15.89 -8.05 -1.98
CA GLU A 84 -15.53 -8.06 -3.40
C GLU A 84 -15.53 -6.66 -4.03
N ASP A 85 -16.44 -5.78 -3.60
CA ASP A 85 -16.51 -4.39 -4.08
C ASP A 85 -15.22 -3.61 -3.74
N ARG A 86 -14.65 -3.86 -2.56
CA ARG A 86 -13.40 -3.23 -2.10
C ARG A 86 -12.21 -3.77 -2.88
N ILE A 87 -12.16 -5.09 -3.08
CA ILE A 87 -11.12 -5.73 -3.90
C ILE A 87 -11.14 -5.16 -5.30
N ARG A 88 -12.33 -5.03 -5.92
CA ARG A 88 -12.48 -4.47 -7.26
C ARG A 88 -11.98 -3.02 -7.34
N ARG A 89 -12.32 -2.18 -6.36
CA ARG A 89 -11.80 -0.79 -6.30
C ARG A 89 -10.28 -0.75 -6.21
N ILE A 90 -9.67 -1.63 -5.42
CA ILE A 90 -8.21 -1.75 -5.33
C ILE A 90 -7.61 -2.19 -6.67
N GLN A 91 -8.21 -3.17 -7.34
CA GLN A 91 -7.72 -3.65 -8.64
C GLN A 91 -7.76 -2.55 -9.71
N LEU A 92 -8.84 -1.76 -9.78
CA LEU A 92 -8.92 -0.59 -10.66
C LEU A 92 -7.79 0.41 -10.40
N ALA A 93 -7.43 0.65 -9.14
CA ALA A 93 -6.30 1.51 -8.80
C ALA A 93 -4.95 0.93 -9.25
N LEU A 94 -4.79 -0.40 -9.26
CA LEU A 94 -3.58 -1.07 -9.74
C LEU A 94 -3.46 -1.06 -11.26
N GLU A 95 -4.55 -1.14 -12.01
CA GLU A 95 -4.53 -1.10 -13.49
C GLU A 95 -3.84 0.17 -14.00
N VAL A 96 -4.09 1.32 -13.34
CA VAL A 96 -3.43 2.60 -13.63
C VAL A 96 -1.90 2.53 -13.49
N LEU A 97 -1.38 1.60 -12.68
CA LEU A 97 0.05 1.42 -12.45
C LEU A 97 0.71 0.49 -13.46
N ASP A 98 -0.05 -0.46 -14.00
CA ASP A 98 0.46 -1.49 -14.92
C ASP A 98 0.40 -1.05 -16.39
N ASP A 99 -0.28 0.06 -16.71
CA ASP A 99 -0.25 0.69 -18.03
C ASP A 99 1.17 1.18 -18.37
N THR A 100 1.96 0.26 -18.91
CA THR A 100 3.26 0.49 -19.52
C THR A 100 3.05 0.22 -21.00
N ARG A 101 2.61 1.24 -21.73
CA ARG A 101 2.83 1.34 -23.18
C ARG A 101 4.12 2.12 -23.40
#